data_AF-A0AA39HC54-F1
#
_entry.id   AF-A0AA39HC54-F1
#
_cell.length_a   1.000
_cell.length_b   1.000
_cell.length_c   1.000
_cell.angle_alpha   90.00
_cell.angle_beta   90.00
_cell.angle_gamma   90.00
#
_symmetry.space_group_name_H-M   'P 1'
#
loop_
_entity.id
_entity.type
_entity.pdbx_description
1 polymer ?
#
loop_
_entity_poly.entity_id
_entity_poly.type
_entity_poly.pdbx_seq_one_letter_code
_entity_poly.pdbx_strand_id
1 'polypeptide(L)'
;MGSRLPYSSEENTNMWKYIIRQLRLGNDSASKPMGFTIWQEYVKDNPRCGRSTASLQSHYRRQMHDQVRFANLPLDDILYLFRRTGRKMLESEKTHIEMQFKCRLRKEGNKWIADRLPSDPNLDISDTDNDETFVRQRSPPADQTGWLEVPLGIEHVGALSLDVPSTSASLDRVAQADLESDPRIVQKSPASVSRENNSEGNADSPANEDLEDSCANKTVTESQELSVIPVEDALNAMLDARNSKK
;
A
#
# COMPACT_ATOMS: atom_id res chain seq x y z
N MET A 1 26.87 -12.51 12.87
CA MET A 1 25.98 -12.04 11.79
C MET A 1 24.62 -11.74 12.40
N GLY A 2 24.13 -10.50 12.33
CA GLY A 2 22.80 -10.18 12.84
C GLY A 2 21.73 -10.78 11.94
N SER A 3 20.94 -11.73 12.45
CA SER A 3 19.78 -12.28 11.74
C SER A 3 18.77 -11.16 11.49
N ARG A 4 18.25 -11.07 10.26
CA ARG A 4 17.16 -10.14 9.95
C ARG A 4 15.90 -10.62 10.67
N LEU A 5 15.38 -9.82 11.58
CA LEU A 5 14.13 -10.14 12.28
C LEU A 5 12.97 -10.13 11.27
N PRO A 6 12.06 -11.11 11.29
CA PRO A 6 10.85 -11.08 10.47
C PRO A 6 9.96 -9.91 10.88
N TYR A 7 9.10 -9.45 9.97
CA TYR A 7 8.08 -8.46 10.28
C TYR A 7 6.90 -9.13 10.96
N SER A 8 6.47 -8.60 12.09
CA SER A 8 5.29 -9.01 12.82
C SER A 8 4.00 -8.52 12.14
N SER A 9 2.89 -9.18 12.46
CA SER A 9 1.56 -8.73 12.00
C SER A 9 1.23 -7.32 12.52
N GLU A 10 1.64 -7.01 13.76
CA GLU A 10 1.45 -5.68 14.36
C GLU A 10 2.23 -4.59 13.60
N GLU A 11 3.48 -4.85 13.22
CA GLU A 11 4.26 -3.93 12.38
C GLU A 11 3.55 -3.67 11.05
N ASN A 12 3.01 -4.71 10.41
CA ASN A 12 2.27 -4.55 9.15
C ASN A 12 1.02 -3.67 9.33
N THR A 13 0.24 -3.91 10.37
CA THR A 13 -0.95 -3.10 10.69
C THR A 13 -0.55 -1.64 10.99
N ASN A 14 0.55 -1.42 11.72
CA ASN A 14 1.04 -0.07 12.03
C ASN A 14 1.51 0.68 10.78
N MET A 15 2.21 0.00 9.88
CA MET A 15 2.59 0.56 8.57
C MET A 15 1.36 0.95 7.74
N TRP A 16 0.32 0.12 7.70
CA TRP A 16 -0.92 0.44 7.00
C TRP A 16 -1.67 1.62 7.62
N LYS A 17 -1.84 1.62 8.95
CA LYS A 17 -2.46 2.72 9.69
C LYS A 17 -1.73 4.04 9.45
N TYR A 18 -0.40 4.01 9.36
CA TYR A 18 0.40 5.17 9.04
C TYR A 18 0.10 5.72 7.63
N ILE A 19 0.05 4.85 6.61
CA ILE A 19 -0.31 5.27 5.24
C ILE A 19 -1.69 5.93 5.25
N ILE A 20 -2.69 5.32 5.89
CA ILE A 20 -4.06 5.85 5.96
C ILE A 20 -4.07 7.22 6.66
N ARG A 21 -3.35 7.36 7.77
CA ARG A 21 -3.22 8.62 8.49
C ARG A 21 -2.65 9.70 7.58
N GLN A 22 -1.55 9.43 6.88
CA GLN A 22 -0.91 10.39 5.97
C GLN A 22 -1.82 10.74 4.77
N LEU A 23 -2.57 9.77 4.23
CA LEU A 23 -3.59 10.00 3.22
C LEU A 23 -4.74 10.90 3.70
N ARG A 24 -5.11 10.81 4.98
CA ARG A 24 -6.12 11.69 5.60
C ARG A 24 -5.60 13.10 5.83
N LEU A 25 -4.30 13.23 6.12
CA LEU A 25 -3.61 14.52 6.25
C LEU A 25 -3.34 15.22 4.91
N GLY A 26 -3.58 14.54 3.78
CA GLY A 26 -3.35 15.12 2.45
C GLY A 26 -1.88 15.07 2.02
N ASN A 27 -1.08 14.19 2.62
CA ASN A 27 0.31 14.00 2.21
C ASN A 27 0.38 13.20 0.90
N ASP A 28 0.90 13.84 -0.15
CA ASP A 28 0.99 13.24 -1.49
C ASP A 28 1.86 11.99 -1.53
N SER A 29 2.88 11.89 -0.67
CA SER A 29 3.76 10.71 -0.63
C SER A 29 3.00 9.43 -0.23
N ALA A 30 1.92 9.56 0.54
CA ALA A 30 1.08 8.45 0.97
C ALA A 30 0.16 7.92 -0.14
N SER A 31 -0.10 8.72 -1.19
CA SER A 31 -0.81 8.25 -2.39
C SER A 31 -0.01 7.22 -3.19
N LYS A 32 1.31 7.27 -3.07
CA LYS A 32 2.26 6.37 -3.75
C LYS A 32 3.17 5.69 -2.72
N PRO A 33 2.62 4.78 -1.89
CA PRO A 33 3.36 4.18 -0.77
C PRO A 33 4.52 3.26 -1.22
N MET A 34 4.65 2.98 -2.52
CA MET A 34 5.86 2.33 -3.07
C MET A 34 7.10 3.22 -3.04
N GLY A 35 6.93 4.55 -2.97
CA GLY A 35 8.00 5.54 -2.94
C GLY A 35 8.79 5.52 -1.63
N PHE A 36 10.01 6.06 -1.64
CA PHE A 36 10.90 6.07 -0.48
C PHE A 36 10.49 7.09 0.60
N THR A 37 9.92 8.22 0.17
CA THR A 37 9.62 9.40 1.02
C THR A 37 8.72 9.07 2.20
N ILE A 38 7.60 8.36 1.98
CA ILE A 38 6.65 8.01 3.05
C ILE A 38 7.32 7.17 4.16
N TRP A 39 8.30 6.34 3.80
CA TRP A 39 9.01 5.48 4.74
C TRP A 39 10.11 6.22 5.49
N GLN A 40 10.69 7.28 4.90
CA GLN A 40 11.59 8.17 5.62
C GLN A 40 10.82 8.90 6.72
N GLU A 41 9.64 9.42 6.38
CA GLU A 41 8.74 10.04 7.33
C GLU A 41 8.28 9.04 8.39
N TYR A 42 7.95 7.80 8.01
CA TYR A 42 7.57 6.75 8.97
C TYR A 42 8.65 6.55 10.04
N VAL A 43 9.92 6.42 9.63
CA VAL A 43 11.04 6.22 10.56
C VAL A 43 11.25 7.46 11.44
N LYS A 44 11.10 8.67 10.87
CA LYS A 44 11.18 9.94 11.60
C LYS A 44 10.09 10.04 12.67
N ASP A 45 8.85 9.70 12.32
CA ASP A 45 7.70 9.75 13.22
C ASP A 45 7.70 8.59 14.24
N ASN A 46 8.36 7.48 13.93
CA ASN A 46 8.39 6.26 14.74
C ASN A 46 9.84 5.79 14.98
N PRO A 47 10.64 6.54 15.77
CA PRO A 47 12.06 6.24 15.97
C PRO A 47 12.31 4.89 16.66
N ARG A 48 11.29 4.33 17.34
CA ARG A 48 11.36 3.02 18.00
C ARG A 48 11.04 1.83 17.10
N CYS A 49 10.75 2.03 15.81
CA CYS A 49 10.38 0.91 14.93
C CYS A 49 11.53 -0.08 14.67
N GLY A 50 12.79 0.33 14.89
CA GLY A 50 13.95 -0.56 14.72
C GLY A 50 14.20 -1.05 13.28
N ARG A 51 13.48 -0.48 12.29
CA ARG A 51 13.61 -0.81 10.87
C ARG A 51 14.25 0.34 10.11
N SER A 52 15.09 0.02 9.13
CA SER A 52 15.58 1.02 8.18
C SER A 52 14.51 1.33 7.14
N THR A 53 14.54 2.55 6.58
CA THR A 53 13.64 2.98 5.51
C THR A 53 13.65 2.02 4.32
N ALA A 54 14.83 1.57 3.88
CA ALA A 54 14.97 0.63 2.78
C ALA A 54 14.34 -0.73 3.10
N SER A 55 14.42 -1.18 4.36
CA SER A 55 13.78 -2.42 4.79
C SER A 55 12.26 -2.29 4.74
N LEU A 56 11.70 -1.19 5.27
CA LEU A 56 10.26 -0.92 5.25
C LEU A 56 9.70 -0.85 3.83
N GLN A 57 10.37 -0.10 2.95
CA GLN A 57 9.96 0.02 1.55
C GLN A 57 9.99 -1.35 0.84
N SER A 58 11.07 -2.11 1.03
CA SER A 58 11.20 -3.43 0.40
C SER A 58 10.13 -4.40 0.90
N HIS A 59 9.88 -4.40 2.22
CA HIS A 59 8.84 -5.22 2.85
C HIS A 59 7.46 -4.84 2.33
N TYR A 60 7.14 -3.54 2.28
CA TYR A 60 5.88 -3.06 1.76
C TYR A 60 5.64 -3.54 0.32
N ARG A 61 6.63 -3.32 -0.57
CA ARG A 61 6.51 -3.69 -2.00
C ARG A 61 6.33 -5.18 -2.22
N ARG A 62 7.01 -6.03 -1.44
CA ARG A 62 7.07 -7.47 -1.68
C ARG A 62 6.01 -8.26 -0.93
N GLN A 63 5.61 -7.79 0.25
CA GLN A 63 4.80 -8.59 1.18
C GLN A 63 3.47 -7.93 1.54
N MET A 64 3.40 -6.60 1.57
CA MET A 64 2.18 -5.91 2.00
C MET A 64 1.31 -5.44 0.84
N HIS A 65 1.90 -4.87 -0.21
CA HIS A 65 1.17 -4.16 -1.26
C HIS A 65 0.00 -4.97 -1.84
N ASP A 66 0.23 -6.26 -2.13
CA ASP A 66 -0.77 -7.16 -2.69
C ASP A 66 -1.59 -7.98 -1.67
N GLN A 67 -1.44 -7.61 -0.40
CA GLN A 67 -1.97 -8.32 0.76
C GLN A 67 -2.78 -7.39 1.68
N VAL A 68 -3.40 -6.34 1.11
CA VAL A 68 -4.28 -5.40 1.86
C VAL A 68 -5.37 -6.14 2.64
N ARG A 69 -5.89 -7.24 2.07
CA ARG A 69 -6.90 -8.09 2.74
C ARG A 69 -6.47 -8.64 4.11
N PHE A 70 -5.17 -8.77 4.36
CA PHE A 70 -4.63 -9.26 5.64
C PHE A 70 -4.16 -8.13 6.57
N ALA A 71 -4.42 -6.88 6.24
CA ALA A 71 -3.93 -5.71 6.99
C ALA A 71 -4.56 -5.53 8.39
N ASN A 72 -5.59 -6.32 8.72
CA ASN A 72 -6.40 -6.18 9.94
C ASN A 72 -6.89 -4.73 10.14
N LEU A 73 -7.49 -4.17 9.09
CA LEU A 73 -8.05 -2.82 9.06
C LEU A 73 -9.58 -2.90 9.01
N PRO A 74 -10.31 -1.87 9.50
CA PRO A 74 -11.74 -1.80 9.30
C PRO A 74 -12.07 -1.64 7.81
N LEU A 75 -13.26 -2.09 7.40
CA LEU A 75 -13.72 -2.06 6.00
C LEU A 75 -13.58 -0.67 5.38
N ASP A 76 -13.99 0.37 6.10
CA ASP A 76 -13.94 1.76 5.63
C ASP A 76 -12.52 2.21 5.29
N ASP A 77 -11.53 1.80 6.09
CA ASP A 77 -10.12 2.11 5.86
C ASP A 77 -9.56 1.36 4.65
N ILE A 78 -9.97 0.10 4.47
CA ILE A 78 -9.59 -0.71 3.29
C ILE A 78 -10.11 -0.05 2.02
N LEU A 79 -11.41 0.28 1.98
CA LEU A 79 -12.03 0.92 0.82
C LEU A 79 -11.46 2.32 0.56
N TYR A 80 -11.17 3.08 1.64
CA TYR A 80 -10.50 4.37 1.55
C TYR A 80 -9.12 4.25 0.90
N LEU A 81 -8.35 3.22 1.28
CA LEU A 81 -7.02 2.98 0.74
C LEU A 81 -7.05 2.68 -0.76
N PHE A 82 -7.95 1.81 -1.22
CA PHE A 82 -8.12 1.53 -2.65
C PHE A 82 -8.51 2.79 -3.44
N ARG A 83 -9.44 3.58 -2.91
CA ARG A 83 -9.89 4.82 -3.55
C ARG A 83 -8.76 5.85 -3.68
N ARG A 84 -7.95 6.02 -2.63
CA ARG A 84 -6.92 7.07 -2.57
C ARG A 84 -5.63 6.71 -3.29
N THR A 85 -5.23 5.44 -3.25
CA THR A 85 -4.00 4.97 -3.92
C THR A 85 -4.20 4.70 -5.41
N GLY A 86 -5.47 4.65 -5.88
CA GLY A 86 -5.78 4.29 -7.26
C GLY A 86 -5.48 2.82 -7.60
N ARG A 87 -5.18 2.00 -6.59
CA ARG A 87 -4.94 0.58 -6.76
C ARG A 87 -6.25 -0.11 -7.18
N LYS A 88 -6.16 -0.95 -8.20
CA LYS A 88 -7.27 -1.82 -8.59
C LYS A 88 -7.41 -2.94 -7.56
N MET A 89 -8.62 -3.16 -7.07
CA MET A 89 -8.94 -4.29 -6.21
C MET A 89 -8.97 -5.56 -7.07
N LEU A 90 -8.21 -6.59 -6.67
CA LEU A 90 -8.25 -7.89 -7.34
C LEU A 90 -9.52 -8.65 -6.95
N GLU A 91 -10.02 -9.52 -7.82
CA GLU A 91 -11.26 -10.29 -7.52
C GLU A 91 -11.09 -11.15 -6.27
N SER A 92 -9.91 -11.74 -6.06
CA SER A 92 -9.59 -12.51 -4.84
C SER A 92 -9.61 -11.67 -3.57
N GLU A 93 -9.18 -10.40 -3.65
CA GLU A 93 -9.27 -9.46 -2.52
C GLU A 93 -10.71 -9.06 -2.26
N LYS A 94 -11.49 -8.81 -3.32
CA LYS A 94 -12.90 -8.49 -3.23
C LYS A 94 -13.68 -9.61 -2.55
N THR A 95 -13.57 -10.85 -3.03
CA THR A 95 -14.24 -12.02 -2.42
C THR A 95 -13.85 -12.16 -0.95
N HIS A 96 -12.57 -11.97 -0.62
CA HIS A 96 -12.12 -12.06 0.77
C HIS A 96 -12.75 -10.98 1.65
N ILE A 97 -12.77 -9.73 1.19
CA ILE A 97 -13.36 -8.60 1.94
C ILE A 97 -14.87 -8.81 2.10
N GLU A 98 -15.57 -9.25 1.04
CA GLU A 98 -17.01 -9.56 1.10
C GLU A 98 -17.33 -10.63 2.14
N MET A 99 -16.54 -11.70 2.18
CA MET A 99 -16.68 -12.77 3.17
C MET A 99 -16.35 -12.30 4.59
N GLN A 100 -15.23 -11.58 4.76
CA GLN A 100 -14.75 -11.15 6.07
C GLN A 100 -15.71 -10.18 6.75
N PHE A 101 -16.29 -9.24 5.98
CA PHE A 101 -17.17 -8.21 6.51
C PHE A 101 -18.66 -8.48 6.28
N LYS A 102 -19.01 -9.65 5.75
CA LYS A 102 -20.41 -10.05 5.44
C LYS A 102 -21.14 -8.96 4.64
N CYS A 103 -20.49 -8.44 3.61
CA CYS A 103 -21.02 -7.38 2.75
C CYS A 103 -20.88 -7.75 1.28
N ARG A 104 -21.58 -7.02 0.41
CA ARG A 104 -21.37 -7.10 -1.04
C ARG A 104 -20.68 -5.83 -1.52
N LEU A 105 -19.61 -5.97 -2.29
CA LEU A 105 -18.88 -4.84 -2.86
C LEU A 105 -19.36 -4.60 -4.29
N ARG A 106 -19.92 -3.41 -4.52
CA ARG A 106 -20.25 -2.91 -5.86
C ARG A 106 -19.26 -1.83 -6.27
N LYS A 107 -18.92 -1.81 -7.56
CA LYS A 107 -18.09 -0.77 -8.16
C LYS A 107 -18.99 0.30 -8.77
N GLU A 108 -18.88 1.52 -8.27
CA GLU A 108 -19.58 2.69 -8.82
C GLU A 108 -18.53 3.70 -9.31
N GLY A 109 -18.30 3.71 -10.62
CA GLY A 109 -17.22 4.49 -11.24
C GLY A 109 -15.84 4.07 -10.70
N ASN A 110 -15.17 4.99 -10.01
CA ASN A 110 -13.85 4.76 -9.38
C ASN A 110 -13.93 4.49 -7.86
N LYS A 111 -15.13 4.28 -7.33
CA LYS A 111 -15.36 4.02 -5.91
C LYS A 111 -15.92 2.62 -5.72
N TRP A 112 -15.47 1.96 -4.66
CA TRP A 112 -16.09 0.74 -4.15
C TRP A 112 -17.08 1.10 -3.04
N ILE A 113 -18.28 0.57 -3.13
CA ILE A 113 -19.36 0.76 -2.16
C ILE A 113 -19.69 -0.60 -1.58
N ALA A 114 -19.73 -0.68 -0.25
CA ALA A 114 -20.18 -1.86 0.47
C ALA A 114 -21.68 -1.75 0.76
N ASP A 115 -22.46 -2.67 0.22
CA ASP A 115 -23.82 -2.88 0.65
C ASP A 115 -23.80 -3.92 1.76
N ARG A 116 -24.38 -3.59 2.90
CA ARG A 116 -24.62 -4.61 3.93
C ARG A 116 -25.62 -5.60 3.36
N LEU A 117 -25.26 -6.88 3.41
CA LEU A 117 -26.25 -7.92 3.15
C LEU A 117 -27.35 -7.74 4.19
N PRO A 118 -28.64 -7.71 3.78
CA PRO A 118 -29.72 -7.73 4.74
C PRO A 118 -29.47 -8.94 5.64
N SER A 119 -29.28 -8.70 6.94
CA SER A 119 -29.26 -9.77 7.92
C SER A 119 -30.52 -10.57 7.67
N ASP A 120 -30.36 -11.83 7.29
CA ASP A 120 -31.47 -12.68 6.90
C ASP A 120 -32.53 -12.58 8.00
N PRO A 121 -33.72 -12.00 7.74
CA PRO A 121 -34.72 -11.82 8.78
C PRO A 121 -35.31 -13.16 9.26
N ASN A 122 -34.92 -14.26 8.61
CA ASN A 122 -35.22 -15.64 8.99
C ASN A 122 -34.08 -16.35 9.73
N LEU A 123 -32.96 -15.68 10.04
CA LEU A 123 -32.10 -16.12 11.13
C LEU A 123 -32.75 -15.65 12.44
N ASP A 124 -33.86 -16.30 12.73
CA ASP A 124 -34.49 -16.34 14.03
C ASP A 124 -33.41 -16.79 15.02
N ILE A 125 -32.84 -15.83 15.74
CA ILE A 125 -32.13 -16.08 16.98
C ILE A 125 -33.26 -16.32 18.00
N SER A 126 -34.00 -17.40 17.82
CA SER A 126 -34.82 -17.95 18.88
C SER A 126 -33.84 -18.47 19.92
N ASP A 127 -33.85 -17.80 21.07
CA ASP A 127 -33.64 -18.37 22.38
C ASP A 127 -32.62 -19.51 22.45
N THR A 128 -31.36 -19.12 22.61
CA THR A 128 -30.46 -19.92 23.45
C THR A 128 -30.30 -19.21 24.79
N ASP A 129 -31.42 -19.12 25.50
CA ASP A 129 -31.40 -19.43 26.94
C ASP A 129 -30.89 -20.86 27.08
N ASN A 130 -29.58 -21.02 27.23
CA ASN A 130 -29.01 -22.28 27.69
C ASN A 130 -27.78 -21.96 28.55
N ASP A 131 -28.14 -21.69 29.80
CA ASP A 131 -27.62 -22.34 30.99
C ASP A 131 -26.14 -22.10 31.36
N GLU A 132 -26.01 -21.71 32.62
CA GLU A 132 -24.78 -21.77 33.37
C GLU A 132 -24.23 -23.21 33.38
N THR A 133 -22.96 -23.32 33.78
CA THR A 133 -22.28 -24.55 34.21
C THR A 133 -21.78 -25.50 33.13
N PHE A 134 -20.58 -25.22 32.60
CA PHE A 134 -19.56 -26.28 32.53
C PHE A 134 -18.13 -25.72 32.56
N VAL A 135 -17.63 -25.55 33.78
CA VAL A 135 -16.20 -25.53 34.06
C VAL A 135 -15.62 -26.89 33.65
N ARG A 136 -15.03 -26.98 32.45
CA ARG A 136 -14.14 -28.09 32.10
C ARG A 136 -12.71 -27.67 32.42
N GLN A 137 -12.36 -27.82 33.69
CA GLN A 137 -10.97 -28.02 34.12
C GLN A 137 -10.38 -29.14 33.26
N ARG A 138 -9.52 -28.79 32.29
CA ARG A 138 -8.52 -29.72 31.79
C ARG A 138 -7.40 -29.73 32.80
N SER A 139 -7.43 -30.71 33.70
CA SER A 139 -6.25 -31.12 34.45
C SER A 139 -5.11 -31.39 33.46
N PRO A 140 -3.89 -30.89 33.71
CA PRO A 140 -2.72 -31.35 32.98
C PRO A 140 -2.49 -32.83 33.34
N PRO A 141 -2.12 -33.70 32.38
CA PRO A 141 -1.60 -35.00 32.74
C PRO A 141 -0.29 -34.80 33.53
N ALA A 142 -0.32 -35.25 34.78
CA ALA A 142 0.89 -35.61 35.50
C ALA A 142 1.60 -36.73 34.71
N ASP A 143 2.92 -36.80 34.88
CA ASP A 143 3.81 -37.86 34.38
C ASP A 143 4.56 -37.52 33.08
N GLN A 144 5.51 -36.58 33.20
CA GLN A 144 6.87 -36.85 32.75
C GLN A 144 7.88 -35.99 33.53
N THR A 145 8.20 -36.49 34.71
CA THR A 145 9.52 -36.39 35.35
C THR A 145 10.64 -36.55 34.32
N GLY A 146 11.56 -35.57 34.23
CA GLY A 146 12.85 -35.83 33.58
C GLY A 146 13.50 -34.67 32.83
N TRP A 147 13.49 -33.44 33.35
CA TRP A 147 14.46 -32.43 32.92
C TRP A 147 15.03 -31.69 34.14
N LEU A 148 16.03 -32.36 34.73
CA LEU A 148 17.31 -31.80 35.19
C LEU A 148 17.26 -30.37 35.80
N GLU A 149 17.10 -30.35 37.13
CA GLU A 149 18.09 -29.79 38.07
C GLU A 149 19.40 -29.29 37.40
N VAL A 150 19.74 -27.99 37.44
CA VAL A 150 20.69 -27.31 38.38
C VAL A 150 21.47 -26.24 37.56
N PRO A 151 22.12 -25.17 38.10
CA PRO A 151 21.94 -24.42 39.33
C PRO A 151 21.69 -22.90 39.12
N LEU A 152 21.16 -22.27 40.16
CA LEU A 152 21.27 -20.83 40.43
C LEU A 152 22.75 -20.44 40.64
N GLY A 153 23.33 -19.74 39.67
CA GLY A 153 24.59 -19.02 39.80
C GLY A 153 24.33 -17.54 40.10
N ILE A 154 24.27 -17.22 41.39
CA ILE A 154 24.47 -15.86 41.91
C ILE A 154 25.94 -15.52 41.64
N GLU A 155 26.22 -14.50 40.83
CA GLU A 155 27.37 -13.62 41.09
C GLU A 155 26.99 -12.15 40.85
N HIS A 156 26.97 -11.43 41.97
CA HIS A 156 27.26 -10.01 42.06
C HIS A 156 28.56 -9.71 41.31
N VAL A 157 28.58 -8.71 40.43
CA VAL A 157 29.66 -7.71 40.35
C VAL A 157 29.27 -6.57 39.40
N GLY A 158 29.60 -5.34 39.79
CA GLY A 158 29.95 -4.30 38.83
C GLY A 158 28.94 -3.17 38.63
N ALA A 159 28.77 -2.34 39.66
CA ALA A 159 28.44 -0.94 39.45
C ALA A 159 29.53 -0.29 38.59
N LEU A 160 29.21 0.08 37.36
CA LEU A 160 30.00 1.03 36.57
C LEU A 160 29.20 2.32 36.43
N SER A 161 29.52 3.22 37.36
CA SER A 161 29.31 4.65 37.23
C SER A 161 30.05 5.12 35.97
N LEU A 162 29.32 5.59 34.97
CA LEU A 162 29.89 6.35 33.87
C LEU A 162 29.50 7.81 34.08
N ASP A 163 30.49 8.55 34.56
CA ASP A 163 30.52 10.00 34.66
C ASP A 163 30.08 10.63 33.34
N VAL A 164 29.04 11.45 33.42
CA VAL A 164 28.63 12.36 32.36
C VAL A 164 29.46 13.64 32.53
N PRO A 165 30.38 13.99 31.61
CA PRO A 165 31.00 15.30 31.64
C PRO A 165 29.96 16.35 31.24
N SER A 166 29.57 17.14 32.23
CA SER A 166 28.83 18.38 32.12
C SER A 166 29.66 19.40 31.32
N THR A 167 29.35 19.61 30.05
CA THR A 167 29.86 20.75 29.27
C THR A 167 28.84 21.89 29.30
N SER A 168 28.98 22.71 30.33
CA SER A 168 28.51 24.09 30.33
C SER A 168 29.39 24.91 29.39
N ALA A 169 28.87 25.28 28.21
CA ALA A 169 29.43 26.36 27.40
C ALA A 169 28.42 27.51 27.40
N SER A 170 28.74 28.50 28.22
CA SER A 170 28.12 29.80 28.29
C SER A 170 28.71 30.73 27.22
N LEU A 171 27.92 31.75 26.88
CA LEU A 171 28.31 33.08 26.40
C LEU A 171 28.55 33.32 24.90
N ASP A 172 27.64 34.16 24.38
CA ASP A 172 27.88 35.41 23.66
C ASP A 172 28.74 35.38 22.39
N ARG A 173 28.08 35.69 21.28
CA ARG A 173 28.57 36.77 20.42
C ARG A 173 27.47 37.46 19.62
N VAL A 174 27.28 38.72 19.99
CA VAL A 174 26.72 39.82 19.22
C VAL A 174 27.46 39.97 17.88
N ALA A 175 26.72 40.09 16.78
CA ALA A 175 27.10 40.89 15.63
C ALA A 175 25.85 41.29 14.84
N GLN A 176 25.42 42.53 15.05
CA GLN A 176 24.62 43.29 14.09
C GLN A 176 25.52 43.77 12.95
N ALA A 177 25.01 43.68 11.72
CA ALA A 177 25.29 44.52 10.55
C ALA A 177 24.17 44.14 9.55
N ASP A 178 23.10 44.92 9.34
CA ASP A 178 23.03 46.24 8.70
C ASP A 178 23.97 46.39 7.50
N LEU A 179 23.41 46.23 6.30
CA LEU A 179 23.66 47.07 5.11
C LEU A 179 22.77 46.63 3.93
N GLU A 180 21.79 47.50 3.64
CA GLU A 180 21.41 48.08 2.34
C GLU A 180 21.40 47.15 1.10
N SER A 181 20.23 46.93 0.50
CA SER A 181 19.68 47.69 -0.63
C SER A 181 20.51 47.58 -1.92
N ASP A 182 20.05 46.76 -2.88
CA ASP A 182 19.83 47.26 -4.24
C ASP A 182 18.89 46.33 -5.06
N PRO A 183 17.72 46.82 -5.51
CA PRO A 183 16.88 46.13 -6.47
C PRO A 183 16.81 46.91 -7.78
N ARG A 184 17.60 46.55 -8.82
CA ARG A 184 17.26 46.89 -10.22
C ARG A 184 18.25 46.39 -11.27
N ILE A 185 17.68 46.09 -12.46
CA ILE A 185 18.29 46.09 -13.80
C ILE A 185 19.09 44.78 -14.08
N VAL A 186 18.86 43.97 -15.13
CA VAL A 186 18.56 44.22 -16.55
C VAL A 186 17.84 43.00 -17.15
N GLN A 187 16.86 43.26 -18.02
CA GLN A 187 16.30 42.31 -18.98
C GLN A 187 17.33 41.88 -20.05
N LYS A 188 17.48 40.58 -20.34
CA LYS A 188 17.84 40.16 -21.71
C LYS A 188 17.40 38.72 -22.01
N SER A 189 16.28 38.60 -22.71
CA SER A 189 15.91 37.44 -23.53
C SER A 189 16.80 37.40 -24.81
N PRO A 190 16.53 36.50 -25.77
CA PRO A 190 16.78 35.06 -25.78
C PRO A 190 17.79 34.69 -26.88
N ALA A 191 18.43 33.51 -26.82
CA ALA A 191 19.16 32.97 -27.96
C ALA A 191 18.79 31.50 -28.18
N SER A 192 17.97 31.30 -29.20
CA SER A 192 17.75 30.05 -29.89
C SER A 192 19.08 29.52 -30.43
N VAL A 193 19.43 28.27 -30.12
CA VAL A 193 20.44 27.52 -30.87
C VAL A 193 19.82 26.21 -31.31
N SER A 194 19.38 26.20 -32.55
CA SER A 194 19.17 25.01 -33.36
C SER A 194 20.50 24.27 -33.48
N ARG A 195 20.50 22.96 -33.26
CA ARG A 195 21.61 22.08 -33.67
C ARG A 195 21.04 20.81 -34.28
N GLU A 196 20.77 20.90 -35.57
CA GLU A 196 20.79 19.76 -36.48
C GLU A 196 22.25 19.47 -36.86
N ASN A 197 22.62 18.20 -36.92
CA ASN A 197 23.37 17.58 -38.03
C ASN A 197 23.86 16.17 -37.64
N ASN A 198 23.19 15.19 -38.25
CA ASN A 198 23.69 13.98 -38.91
C ASN A 198 25.16 13.57 -38.73
N SER A 199 25.38 12.28 -38.43
CA SER A 199 26.40 11.49 -39.13
C SER A 199 25.92 10.05 -39.34
N GLU A 200 25.80 9.69 -40.62
CA GLU A 200 25.75 8.34 -41.15
C GLU A 200 26.97 7.51 -40.73
N GLY A 201 26.77 6.21 -40.57
CA GLY A 201 27.80 5.22 -40.27
C GLY A 201 27.33 3.83 -40.63
N ASN A 202 27.38 3.56 -41.93
CA ASN A 202 27.07 2.32 -42.65
C ASN A 202 28.10 1.21 -42.36
N ALA A 203 27.67 -0.07 -42.26
CA ALA A 203 28.32 -1.27 -42.84
C ALA A 203 27.78 -2.60 -42.25
N ASP A 204 27.04 -3.31 -43.10
CA ASP A 204 27.12 -4.75 -43.45
C ASP A 204 27.34 -5.86 -42.41
N SER A 205 26.30 -6.71 -42.25
CA SER A 205 26.17 -8.15 -42.63
C SER A 205 27.28 -9.18 -42.28
N PRO A 206 27.00 -10.50 -42.08
CA PRO A 206 25.91 -11.27 -42.74
C PRO A 206 25.21 -12.39 -41.92
N ALA A 207 24.11 -12.86 -42.55
CA ALA A 207 23.49 -14.19 -42.62
C ALA A 207 23.85 -15.29 -41.60
N ASN A 208 22.79 -15.89 -41.03
CA ASN A 208 22.68 -17.35 -40.90
C ASN A 208 21.24 -17.77 -41.16
N GLU A 209 21.12 -18.69 -42.11
CA GLU A 209 19.93 -19.34 -42.63
C GLU A 209 19.44 -20.47 -41.71
N ASP A 210 18.14 -20.71 -41.77
CA ASP A 210 17.43 -21.99 -41.71
C ASP A 210 17.59 -22.95 -40.52
N LEU A 211 16.48 -23.17 -39.82
CA LEU A 211 15.90 -24.53 -39.74
C LEU A 211 14.39 -24.48 -39.44
N GLU A 212 13.62 -25.10 -40.32
CA GLU A 212 12.19 -25.35 -40.22
C GLU A 212 11.85 -26.52 -39.30
N ASP A 213 10.67 -26.46 -38.66
CA ASP A 213 9.71 -27.56 -38.48
C ASP A 213 8.47 -26.97 -37.78
N SER A 214 7.39 -26.63 -38.47
CA SER A 214 6.34 -27.55 -38.96
C SER A 214 5.70 -28.39 -37.87
N CYS A 215 4.59 -27.91 -37.31
CA CYS A 215 3.39 -28.74 -37.14
C CYS A 215 2.15 -27.84 -37.00
N ALA A 216 1.32 -27.93 -38.02
CA ALA A 216 -0.02 -27.38 -38.09
C ALA A 216 -0.91 -27.84 -36.94
N ASN A 217 -1.84 -26.99 -36.50
CA ASN A 217 -3.18 -27.39 -36.11
C ASN A 217 -4.20 -26.26 -36.32
N LYS A 218 -4.93 -26.42 -37.42
CA LYS A 218 -6.30 -26.00 -37.79
C LYS A 218 -7.10 -25.08 -36.83
N THR A 219 -7.33 -23.87 -37.33
CA THR A 219 -8.62 -23.18 -37.54
C THR A 219 -9.88 -23.77 -36.88
N VAL A 220 -10.54 -22.97 -36.03
CA VAL A 220 -12.00 -22.81 -36.00
C VAL A 220 -12.34 -21.33 -35.75
N THR A 221 -13.22 -20.86 -36.62
CA THR A 221 -13.98 -19.60 -36.72
C THR A 221 -14.62 -19.09 -35.44
N GLU A 222 -14.64 -17.75 -35.25
CA GLU A 222 -15.88 -16.97 -35.10
C GLU A 222 -15.54 -15.47 -35.20
N SER A 223 -15.74 -14.88 -36.39
CA SER A 223 -15.75 -13.43 -36.57
C SER A 223 -17.11 -12.91 -36.13
N GLN A 224 -17.20 -12.34 -34.93
CA GLN A 224 -18.33 -11.47 -34.59
C GLN A 224 -18.04 -10.06 -35.12
N GLU A 225 -18.74 -9.71 -36.19
CA GLU A 225 -18.93 -8.33 -36.63
C GLU A 225 -19.56 -7.53 -35.50
N LEU A 226 -18.76 -6.68 -34.85
CA LEU A 226 -19.28 -5.58 -34.05
C LEU A 226 -19.71 -4.48 -35.02
N SER A 227 -21.02 -4.38 -35.24
CA SER A 227 -21.64 -3.24 -35.90
C SER A 227 -21.34 -1.97 -35.11
N VAL A 228 -20.51 -1.11 -35.67
CA VAL A 228 -20.28 0.25 -35.18
C VAL A 228 -21.56 1.04 -35.47
N ILE A 229 -22.39 1.21 -34.43
CA ILE A 229 -23.57 2.08 -34.50
C ILE A 229 -23.07 3.54 -34.52
N PRO A 230 -23.39 4.33 -35.56
CA PRO A 230 -23.05 5.75 -35.61
C PRO A 230 -23.73 6.50 -34.47
N VAL A 231 -22.96 7.30 -33.73
CA VAL A 231 -23.39 8.03 -32.52
C VAL A 231 -24.45 9.11 -32.83
N GLU A 232 -24.72 9.38 -34.12
CA GLU A 232 -25.58 10.46 -34.57
C GLU A 232 -27.08 10.12 -34.53
N ASP A 233 -27.47 8.84 -34.46
CA ASP A 233 -28.90 8.44 -34.42
C ASP A 233 -29.54 8.50 -33.02
N ALA A 234 -28.75 8.56 -31.94
CA ALA A 234 -29.29 8.61 -30.58
C ALA A 234 -29.90 9.97 -30.21
N LEU A 235 -29.50 11.06 -30.88
CA LEU A 235 -30.01 12.40 -30.57
C LEU A 235 -31.40 12.67 -31.18
N ASN A 236 -31.70 12.10 -32.35
CA ASN A 236 -32.98 12.32 -33.02
C ASN A 236 -34.14 11.57 -32.32
N ALA A 237 -33.89 10.39 -31.76
CA ALA A 237 -34.90 9.64 -31.01
C ALA A 237 -35.36 10.35 -29.72
N MET A 238 -34.51 11.20 -29.11
CA MET A 238 -34.89 12.00 -27.93
C MET A 238 -35.77 13.21 -28.26
N LEU A 239 -35.71 13.73 -29.49
CA LEU A 239 -36.52 14.88 -29.91
C LEU A 239 -37.96 14.46 -30.28
N ASP A 240 -38.16 13.28 -30.86
CA ASP A 240 -39.50 12.79 -31.22
C ASP A 240 -40.37 12.43 -30.00
N ALA A 241 -39.77 11.96 -28.91
CA ALA A 241 -40.50 11.66 -27.67
C ALA A 241 -41.06 12.93 -26.97
N ARG A 242 -40.53 14.12 -27.30
CA ARG A 242 -40.97 15.38 -26.67
C ARG A 242 -42.14 16.03 -27.39
N ASN A 243 -42.33 15.75 -28.68
CA ASN A 243 -43.40 16.36 -29.49
C ASN A 243 -44.70 15.53 -29.54
N SER A 244 -44.70 14.29 -29.04
CA SER A 244 -45.89 13.43 -29.03
C SER A 244 -46.85 13.65 -27.82
N LYS A 245 -46.56 14.64 -26.95
CA LYS A 245 -47.40 14.98 -25.77
C LYS A 245 -48.10 16.35 -25.87
N LYS A 246 -48.33 16.85 -27.08
CA LYS A 246 -49.18 18.02 -27.32
C LYS A 246 -50.37 17.67 -28.20
#